data_AF-A0A328N8W2-F1
#
_entry.id   AF-A0A328N8W2-F1
#
_cell.length_a   1.000
_cell.length_b   1.000
_cell.length_c   1.000
_cell.angle_alpha   90.00
_cell.angle_beta   90.00
_cell.angle_gamma   90.00
#
_symmetry.space_group_name_H-M   'P 1'
#
loop_
_entity.id
_entity.type
_entity.pdbx_description
1 polymer ?
#
loop_
_entity_poly.entity_id
_entity_poly.type
_entity_poly.pdbx_seq_one_letter_code
_entity_poly.pdbx_strand_id
1 'polypeptide(L)'
;MSAIASLTVVPRDSITELARLARTSPSSFRAYLAEHGSRARQEYDWSGYCMLYVLTYLEERGIDLEPSEFNAESEAINSAYGLTTLITPAPGLLDQLDPGAHREEELVAHFEEMGVDFEESGLAGLDTLRLLRDSISELRDDQVLLINIG
;
A
#
# COMPACT_ATOMS: atom_id res chain seq x y z
N MET A 1 10.52 11.08 -13.23
CA MET A 1 9.04 11.08 -13.11
C MET A 1 8.72 10.77 -11.66
N SER A 2 7.81 11.50 -11.03
CA SER A 2 7.30 11.17 -9.69
C SER A 2 6.06 10.29 -9.86
N ALA A 3 5.87 9.32 -8.97
CA ALA A 3 4.69 8.47 -8.91
C ALA A 3 3.75 8.98 -7.82
N ILE A 4 2.47 8.65 -7.88
CA ILE A 4 1.48 8.95 -6.84
C ILE A 4 1.09 7.64 -6.17
N ALA A 5 1.14 7.60 -4.83
CA ALA A 5 0.50 6.51 -4.09
C ALA A 5 -0.91 6.94 -3.68
N SER A 6 -1.88 6.09 -3.95
CA SER A 6 -3.28 6.28 -3.59
C SER A 6 -3.76 5.15 -2.70
N LEU A 7 -4.45 5.51 -1.62
CA LEU A 7 -4.97 4.57 -0.62
C LEU A 7 -6.49 4.56 -0.69
N THR A 8 -7.06 3.41 -1.03
CA THR A 8 -8.51 3.21 -1.15
C THR A 8 -8.94 2.02 -0.31
N VAL A 9 -9.92 2.22 0.57
CA VAL A 9 -10.54 1.14 1.33
C VAL A 9 -11.77 0.65 0.58
N VAL A 10 -11.90 -0.67 0.41
CA VAL A 10 -13.04 -1.31 -0.24
C VAL A 10 -13.60 -2.44 0.63
N PRO A 11 -14.86 -2.87 0.43
CA PRO A 11 -15.38 -4.06 1.08
C PRO A 11 -14.60 -5.31 0.65
N ARG A 12 -14.27 -6.19 1.60
CA ARG A 12 -13.53 -7.44 1.36
C ARG A 12 -14.21 -8.33 0.32
N ASP A 13 -15.52 -8.47 0.40
CA ASP A 13 -16.30 -9.28 -0.55
C ASP A 13 -16.34 -8.70 -1.98
N SER A 14 -15.85 -7.48 -2.19
CA SER A 14 -15.75 -6.86 -3.51
C SER A 14 -14.48 -7.22 -4.28
N ILE A 15 -13.46 -7.80 -3.62
CA ILE A 15 -12.14 -8.05 -4.22
C ILE A 15 -12.21 -8.98 -5.43
N THR A 16 -13.03 -10.04 -5.36
CA THR A 16 -13.24 -10.95 -6.51
C THR A 16 -13.90 -10.23 -7.69
N GLU A 17 -14.87 -9.36 -7.44
CA GLU A 17 -15.53 -8.57 -8.49
C GLU A 17 -14.57 -7.53 -9.09
N LEU A 18 -13.78 -6.85 -8.25
CA LEU A 18 -12.73 -5.94 -8.69
C LEU A 18 -11.72 -6.64 -9.61
N ALA A 19 -11.25 -7.84 -9.23
CA ALA A 19 -10.35 -8.63 -10.07
C ALA A 19 -11.01 -9.08 -11.38
N ARG A 20 -12.31 -9.40 -11.37
CA ARG A 20 -13.07 -9.71 -12.60
C ARG A 20 -13.16 -8.48 -13.52
N LEU A 21 -13.46 -7.31 -12.96
CA LEU A 21 -13.51 -6.05 -13.70
C LEU A 21 -12.14 -5.65 -14.25
N ALA A 22 -11.07 -5.80 -13.48
CA ALA A 22 -9.69 -5.56 -13.93
C ALA A 22 -9.36 -6.35 -15.22
N ARG A 23 -9.75 -7.62 -15.29
CA ARG A 23 -9.53 -8.49 -16.46
C ARG A 23 -10.40 -8.14 -17.68
N THR A 24 -11.60 -7.60 -17.46
CA THR A 24 -12.63 -7.48 -18.51
C THR A 24 -12.86 -6.07 -19.00
N SER A 25 -12.72 -5.07 -18.13
CA SER A 25 -12.99 -3.67 -18.42
C SER A 25 -12.28 -2.74 -17.43
N PRO A 26 -11.07 -2.24 -17.76
CA PRO A 26 -10.35 -1.29 -16.91
C PRO A 26 -11.12 0.00 -16.59
N SER A 27 -12.01 0.44 -17.49
CA SER A 27 -12.88 1.60 -17.23
C SER A 27 -13.95 1.29 -16.19
N SER A 28 -14.55 0.11 -16.24
CA SER A 28 -15.52 -0.35 -15.23
C SER A 28 -14.85 -0.59 -13.88
N PHE A 29 -13.62 -1.09 -13.86
CA PHE A 29 -12.82 -1.20 -12.64
C PHE A 29 -12.64 0.16 -11.95
N ARG A 30 -12.19 1.18 -12.70
CA ARG A 30 -12.01 2.54 -12.16
C ARG A 30 -13.33 3.14 -11.69
N ALA A 31 -14.42 2.93 -12.43
CA ALA A 31 -15.75 3.39 -12.02
C ALA A 31 -16.20 2.73 -10.71
N TYR A 32 -15.98 1.43 -10.57
CA TYR A 32 -16.32 0.69 -9.35
C TYR A 32 -15.53 1.21 -8.14
N LEU A 33 -14.22 1.42 -8.28
CA LEU A 33 -13.40 2.01 -7.20
C LEU A 33 -13.86 3.42 -6.83
N ALA A 34 -14.27 4.23 -7.80
CA ALA A 34 -14.78 5.57 -7.52
C ALA A 34 -16.15 5.57 -6.82
N GLU A 35 -17.00 4.58 -7.08
CA GLU A 35 -18.34 4.46 -6.50
C GLU A 35 -18.33 3.79 -5.12
N HIS A 36 -17.50 2.77 -4.94
CA HIS A 36 -17.52 1.91 -3.75
C HIS A 36 -16.29 2.04 -2.86
N GLY A 37 -15.21 2.65 -3.36
CA GLY A 37 -14.02 2.93 -2.58
C GLY A 37 -14.19 4.15 -1.70
N SER A 38 -13.80 4.05 -0.43
CA SER A 38 -13.60 5.21 0.43
C SER A 38 -12.12 5.55 0.47
N ARG A 39 -11.76 6.83 0.35
CA ARG A 39 -10.37 7.26 0.55
C ARG A 39 -9.92 6.93 1.97
N ALA A 40 -8.66 6.53 2.13
CA ALA A 40 -8.05 6.53 3.45
C ALA A 40 -8.13 7.94 4.07
N ARG A 41 -8.17 7.98 5.40
CA ARG A 41 -8.39 9.22 6.14
C ARG A 41 -7.27 10.24 5.98
N GLN A 42 -6.06 9.75 5.72
CA GLN A 42 -4.85 10.56 5.56
C GLN A 42 -4.44 10.57 4.09
N GLU A 43 -4.10 11.76 3.58
CA GLU A 43 -3.48 11.92 2.27
C GLU A 43 -1.98 11.58 2.39
N TYR A 44 -1.39 11.12 1.30
CA TYR A 44 0.04 10.80 1.24
C TYR A 44 0.76 11.88 0.45
N ASP A 45 1.57 12.66 1.16
CA ASP A 45 2.23 13.85 0.59
C ASP A 45 3.56 13.54 -0.10
N TRP A 46 4.10 12.34 0.10
CA TRP A 46 5.35 11.90 -0.49
C TRP A 46 5.14 11.26 -1.88
N SER A 47 6.22 11.17 -2.63
CA SER A 47 6.23 10.42 -3.90
C SER A 47 5.83 8.96 -3.67
N GLY A 48 5.02 8.39 -4.56
CA GLY A 48 4.64 6.97 -4.50
C GLY A 48 5.82 6.00 -4.55
N TYR A 49 6.99 6.44 -5.00
CA TYR A 49 8.24 5.67 -4.86
C TYR A 49 8.68 5.51 -3.40
N CYS A 50 8.41 6.48 -2.53
CA CYS A 50 8.70 6.35 -1.10
C CYS A 50 7.81 5.25 -0.48
N MET A 51 6.55 5.17 -0.90
CA MET A 51 5.64 4.08 -0.53
C MET A 51 6.20 2.73 -1.00
N LEU A 52 6.59 2.65 -2.27
CA LEU A 52 7.17 1.43 -2.84
C LEU A 52 8.39 0.96 -2.05
N TYR A 53 9.35 1.84 -1.78
CA TYR A 53 10.58 1.46 -1.10
C TYR A 53 10.35 1.10 0.37
N VAL A 54 9.36 1.69 1.03
CA VAL A 54 8.97 1.24 2.38
C VAL A 54 8.34 -0.15 2.34
N LEU A 55 7.51 -0.46 1.34
CA LEU A 55 6.98 -1.82 1.17
C LEU A 55 8.10 -2.83 0.94
N THR A 56 9.08 -2.52 0.09
CA THR A 56 10.26 -3.37 -0.13
C THR A 56 11.13 -3.51 1.12
N TYR A 57 11.37 -2.41 1.85
CA TYR A 57 12.11 -2.39 3.12
C TYR A 57 11.49 -3.33 4.17
N LEU A 58 10.16 -3.37 4.24
CA LEU A 58 9.40 -4.24 5.13
C LEU A 58 9.49 -5.71 4.71
N GLU A 59 9.35 -6.00 3.42
CA GLU A 59 9.46 -7.34 2.85
C GLU A 59 10.84 -7.96 3.14
N GLU A 60 11.93 -7.20 2.94
CA GLU A 60 13.31 -7.64 3.24
C GLU A 60 13.53 -8.00 4.71
N ARG A 61 12.69 -7.48 5.61
CA ARG A 61 12.69 -7.76 7.05
C ARG A 61 11.73 -8.86 7.45
N GLY A 62 11.07 -9.49 6.47
CA GLY A 62 10.08 -10.54 6.70
C GLY A 62 8.74 -10.03 7.21
N ILE A 63 8.44 -8.74 7.05
CA ILE A 63 7.16 -8.14 7.40
C ILE A 63 6.29 -8.17 6.14
N ASP A 64 5.54 -9.26 5.98
CA ASP A 64 4.64 -9.45 4.86
C ASP A 64 3.29 -8.77 5.13
N LEU A 65 2.98 -7.74 4.35
CA LEU A 65 1.71 -7.02 4.40
C LEU A 65 0.66 -7.60 3.43
N GLU A 66 1.06 -8.49 2.52
CA GLU A 66 0.18 -9.05 1.51
C GLU A 66 -0.52 -10.32 2.03
N PRO A 67 -1.87 -10.35 2.01
CA PRO A 67 -2.60 -11.52 2.43
C PRO A 67 -2.55 -12.58 1.32
N SER A 68 -2.01 -13.76 1.66
CA SER A 68 -1.92 -14.90 0.74
C SER A 68 -3.25 -15.33 0.09
N GLU A 69 -4.40 -14.96 0.67
CA GLU A 69 -5.72 -15.37 0.18
C GLU A 69 -6.15 -14.65 -1.11
N PHE A 70 -5.56 -13.48 -1.43
CA PHE A 70 -5.94 -12.68 -2.60
C PHE A 70 -4.87 -12.68 -3.71
N ASN A 71 -3.95 -13.64 -3.73
CA ASN A 71 -2.85 -13.66 -4.70
C ASN A 71 -3.35 -13.61 -6.17
N ALA A 72 -4.38 -14.38 -6.51
CA ALA A 72 -4.92 -14.44 -7.87
C ALA A 72 -5.69 -13.18 -8.27
N GLU A 73 -6.30 -12.50 -7.31
CA GLU A 73 -6.97 -11.21 -7.48
C GLU A 73 -5.96 -10.07 -7.60
N SER A 74 -4.94 -10.08 -6.74
CA SER A 74 -3.83 -9.13 -6.76
C SER A 74 -3.13 -9.14 -8.12
N GLU A 75 -2.79 -10.31 -8.67
CA GLU A 75 -2.17 -10.43 -10.00
C GLU A 75 -3.04 -9.80 -11.10
N ALA A 76 -4.36 -10.03 -11.03
CA ALA A 76 -5.30 -9.51 -12.01
C ALA A 76 -5.42 -7.98 -11.95
N ILE A 77 -5.49 -7.44 -10.73
CA ILE A 77 -5.56 -6.00 -10.48
C ILE A 77 -4.26 -5.34 -10.93
N ASN A 78 -3.11 -5.89 -10.56
CA ASN A 78 -1.80 -5.38 -10.94
C ASN A 78 -1.62 -5.30 -12.47
N SER A 79 -2.10 -6.32 -13.20
CA SER A 79 -2.05 -6.33 -14.67
C SER A 79 -2.85 -5.20 -15.32
N ALA A 80 -3.91 -4.70 -14.69
CA ALA A 80 -4.80 -3.68 -15.25
C ALA A 80 -4.60 -2.27 -14.66
N TYR A 81 -4.09 -2.18 -13.44
CA TYR A 81 -4.08 -0.95 -12.63
C TYR A 81 -2.68 -0.51 -12.18
N GLY A 82 -1.64 -1.22 -12.59
CA GLY A 82 -0.28 -0.97 -12.12
C GLY A 82 -0.06 -1.50 -10.71
N LEU A 83 1.07 -1.15 -10.10
CA LEU A 83 1.50 -1.72 -8.84
C LEU A 83 0.45 -1.47 -7.75
N THR A 84 -0.17 -2.54 -7.27
CA THR A 84 -1.27 -2.50 -6.30
C THR A 84 -1.07 -3.56 -5.23
N THR A 85 -0.96 -3.12 -3.98
CA THR A 85 -0.88 -3.98 -2.81
C THR A 85 -2.26 -4.04 -2.15
N LEU A 86 -2.74 -5.25 -1.88
CA LEU A 86 -3.95 -5.50 -1.12
C LEU A 86 -3.55 -5.78 0.33
N ILE A 87 -4.16 -5.11 1.30
CA ILE A 87 -3.84 -5.29 2.72
C ILE A 87 -5.11 -5.54 3.51
N THR A 88 -5.17 -6.68 4.20
CA THR A 88 -6.24 -7.01 5.15
C THR A 88 -5.92 -6.48 6.55
N PRO A 89 -6.92 -6.41 7.46
CA PRO A 89 -6.66 -6.16 8.87
C PRO A 89 -5.59 -7.10 9.43
N ALA A 90 -4.53 -6.52 9.99
CA ALA A 90 -3.39 -7.26 10.50
C ALA A 90 -2.91 -6.66 11.85
N PRO A 91 -3.71 -6.77 12.93
CA PRO A 91 -3.38 -6.14 14.21
C PRO A 91 -2.05 -6.62 14.79
N GLY A 92 -1.63 -7.86 14.48
CA GLY A 92 -0.34 -8.41 14.92
C GLY A 92 0.88 -7.80 14.23
N LEU A 93 0.71 -7.01 13.17
CA LEU A 93 1.80 -6.33 12.47
C LEU A 93 1.94 -4.85 12.90
N LEU A 94 1.00 -4.30 13.68
CA LEU A 94 1.00 -2.87 14.00
C LEU A 94 2.23 -2.41 14.80
N ASP A 95 2.76 -3.26 15.67
CA ASP A 95 3.99 -2.96 16.41
C ASP A 95 5.23 -2.99 15.51
N GLN A 96 5.19 -3.81 14.45
CA GLN A 96 6.25 -3.90 13.44
C GLN A 96 6.19 -2.79 12.39
N LEU A 97 5.10 -2.02 12.38
CA LEU A 97 4.92 -0.83 11.55
C LEU A 97 5.07 0.46 12.36
N ASP A 98 5.32 0.36 13.67
CA ASP A 98 5.54 1.53 14.51
C ASP A 98 6.83 2.24 14.04
N PRO A 99 6.79 3.53 13.66
CA PRO A 99 7.99 4.26 13.29
C PRO A 99 9.09 4.20 14.37
N GLY A 100 8.73 4.07 15.65
CA GLY A 100 9.69 3.92 16.75
C GLY A 100 10.43 2.57 16.77
N ALA A 101 9.95 1.57 16.02
CA ALA A 101 10.62 0.29 15.82
C ALA A 101 11.69 0.34 14.71
N HIS A 102 11.76 1.44 13.95
CA HIS A 102 12.66 1.60 12.82
C HIS A 102 13.65 2.73 13.06
N ARG A 103 14.86 2.55 12.54
CA ARG A 103 15.89 3.60 12.56
C ARG A 103 15.80 4.42 11.28
N GLU A 104 15.77 5.73 11.42
CA GLU A 104 15.77 6.65 10.28
C GLU A 104 16.97 6.39 9.35
N GLU A 105 18.14 6.13 9.92
CA GLU A 105 19.36 5.86 9.14
C GLU A 105 19.25 4.61 8.26
N GLU A 106 18.49 3.59 8.69
CA GLU A 106 18.28 2.38 7.89
C GLU A 106 17.34 2.64 6.71
N LEU A 107 16.36 3.53 6.88
CA LEU A 107 15.45 3.93 5.80
C LEU A 107 16.18 4.77 4.76
N VAL A 108 17.04 5.70 5.19
CA VAL A 108 17.92 6.47 4.31
C VAL A 108 18.79 5.52 3.48
N ALA A 109 19.51 4.60 4.14
CA ALA A 109 20.38 3.64 3.46
C ALA A 109 19.61 2.78 2.44
N HIS A 110 18.40 2.31 2.79
CA HIS A 110 17.58 1.53 1.87
C HIS A 110 17.11 2.37 0.66
N PHE A 111 16.71 3.62 0.87
CA PHE A 111 16.32 4.51 -0.23
C PHE A 111 17.49 4.78 -1.19
N GLU A 112 18.70 4.99 -0.64
CA GLU A 112 19.92 5.14 -1.43
C GLU A 112 20.23 3.87 -2.25
N GLU A 113 20.09 2.68 -1.65
CA GLU A 113 20.25 1.39 -2.34
C GLU A 113 19.25 1.24 -3.50
N MET A 114 18.03 1.76 -3.34
CA MET A 114 16.99 1.80 -4.37
C MET A 114 17.20 2.93 -5.41
N GLY A 115 18.29 3.69 -5.30
CA GLY A 115 18.70 4.73 -6.24
C GLY A 115 18.03 6.08 -6.03
N VAL A 116 17.46 6.32 -4.85
CA VAL A 116 16.82 7.58 -4.47
C VAL A 116 17.52 8.17 -3.26
N ASP A 117 18.27 9.24 -3.50
CA ASP A 117 18.95 10.03 -2.47
C ASP A 117 18.30 11.41 -2.39
N PHE A 118 17.68 11.71 -1.26
CA PHE A 118 17.21 13.04 -0.90
C PHE A 118 17.22 13.23 0.61
N GLU A 119 17.37 14.49 1.02
CA GLU A 119 17.58 14.91 2.41
C GLU A 119 16.50 14.39 3.38
N GLU A 120 15.25 14.28 2.91
CA GLU A 120 14.10 13.88 3.72
C GLU A 120 13.73 12.39 3.56
N SER A 121 14.58 11.57 2.94
CA SER A 121 14.26 10.15 2.65
C SER A 121 13.95 9.31 3.89
N GLY A 122 14.71 9.52 4.98
CA GLY A 122 14.43 8.88 6.26
C GLY A 122 13.08 9.29 6.85
N LEU A 123 12.78 10.60 6.86
CA LEU A 123 11.50 11.14 7.30
C LEU A 123 10.34 10.61 6.45
N ALA A 124 10.48 10.61 5.13
CA ALA A 124 9.49 10.07 4.20
C ALA A 124 9.21 8.58 4.49
N GLY A 125 10.25 7.80 4.81
CA GLY A 125 10.12 6.42 5.24
C GLY A 125 9.30 6.28 6.53
N LEU A 126 9.63 7.05 7.57
CA LEU A 126 8.94 7.02 8.87
C LEU A 126 7.47 7.48 8.78
N ASP A 127 7.20 8.52 8.00
CA ASP A 127 5.83 9.00 7.76
C ASP A 127 5.00 7.97 6.99
N THR A 128 5.61 7.27 6.04
CA THR A 128 4.96 6.17 5.31
C THR A 128 4.62 5.01 6.26
N LEU A 129 5.55 4.62 7.14
CA LEU A 129 5.29 3.59 8.16
C LEU A 129 4.12 3.98 9.09
N ARG A 130 4.11 5.24 9.54
CA ARG A 130 2.99 5.78 10.34
C ARG A 130 1.67 5.69 9.57
N LEU A 131 1.66 6.12 8.31
CA LEU A 131 0.46 6.06 7.47
C LEU A 131 -0.05 4.63 7.31
N LEU A 132 0.84 3.67 7.03
CA LEU A 132 0.50 2.25 6.90
C LEU A 132 -0.09 1.71 8.21
N ARG A 133 0.59 1.94 9.33
CA ARG A 133 0.14 1.52 10.67
C ARG A 133 -1.24 2.07 10.99
N ASP A 134 -1.42 3.38 10.84
CA ASP A 134 -2.68 4.05 11.17
C ASP A 134 -3.79 3.53 10.27
N SER A 135 -3.55 3.44 8.95
CA SER A 135 -4.53 2.94 7.99
C SER A 135 -4.94 1.49 8.28
N ILE A 136 -3.98 0.61 8.58
CA ILE A 136 -4.26 -0.81 8.91
C ILE A 136 -5.01 -0.91 10.25
N SER A 137 -4.66 -0.08 11.23
CA SER A 137 -5.33 -0.08 12.55
C SER A 137 -6.79 0.33 12.50
N GLU A 138 -7.18 1.14 11.50
CA GLU A 138 -8.56 1.58 11.29
C GLU A 138 -9.38 0.59 10.44
N LEU A 139 -8.77 -0.43 9.83
CA LEU A 139 -9.49 -1.42 9.01
C LEU A 139 -10.38 -2.33 9.86
N ARG A 140 -11.61 -2.50 9.41
CA ARG A 140 -12.54 -3.52 9.94
C ARG A 140 -12.33 -4.86 9.22
N ASP A 141 -12.75 -5.95 9.85
CA ASP A 141 -12.63 -7.32 9.32
C ASP A 141 -13.25 -7.52 7.92
N ASP A 142 -14.25 -6.71 7.57
CA ASP A 142 -14.95 -6.71 6.29
C ASP A 142 -14.35 -5.75 5.25
N GLN A 143 -13.15 -5.21 5.50
CA GLN A 143 -12.50 -4.22 4.64
C GLN A 143 -11.12 -4.67 4.18
N VAL A 144 -10.69 -4.14 3.03
CA VAL A 144 -9.35 -4.30 2.48
C VAL A 144 -8.84 -2.92 2.04
N LEU A 145 -7.61 -2.61 2.39
CA LEU A 145 -6.90 -1.43 1.90
C LEU A 145 -6.20 -1.78 0.57
N LEU A 146 -6.43 -0.96 -0.45
CA LEU A 146 -5.72 -0.98 -1.72
C LEU A 146 -4.73 0.17 -1.72
N ILE A 147 -3.45 -0.14 -1.86
CA ILE A 147 -2.39 0.85 -2.12
C ILE A 147 -2.01 0.73 -3.57
N ASN A 148 -2.32 1.74 -4.39
CA ASN A 148 -1.94 1.78 -5.79
C ASN A 148 -0.86 2.84 -6.03
N ILE A 149 0.22 2.45 -6.70
CA ILE A 149 1.36 3.30 -7.04
C ILE A 149 1.43 3.44 -8.56
N GLY A 150 1.21 4.65 -9.08
CA GLY A 150 1.17 4.92 -10.53
C GLY A 150 1.20 6.39 -10.93
#